data_AF-A0A9D8K3L9-F1
#
_entry.id   AF-A0A9D8K3L9-F1
#
_cell.length_a   1.000
_cell.length_b   1.000
_cell.length_c   1.000
_cell.angle_alpha   90.00
_cell.angle_beta   90.00
_cell.angle_gamma   90.00
#
_symmetry.space_group_name_H-M   'P 1'
#
loop_
_entity.id
_entity.type
_entity.pdbx_description
1 polymer ?
#
loop_
_entity_poly.entity_id
_entity_poly.type
_entity_poly.pdbx_seq_one_letter_code
_entity_poly.pdbx_strand_id
1 'polypeptide(L)'
;MRNTLLALTFAFICGALILLFSQAAGVAAIGAATDNTTQPDVPTSDQTHDEIKPPVKYVLHRPTSQPETAPPSYILDFIGTWDGDKFKVTADEIWYLDVDINAPGWLYIYEYFPADSSLQGRWIAYKWQLPQSGVWRLGPFSAANDEPEGQHIYRIWFYSDGQWAAEDPELPQSNLAYWTYSKGQLAEQIPQQPPTAPDKEVKGFGSVIEFITRPVVLAIIAFLLVATVVAGLYLTRVYSSWGKGQGTVSLYPEIWPGAASTMQSTASASAKIVLPNGMELKLAGDSRVIGRGDLARALNLDGLSLISRRHFEIKSENEQFFIQDLDSPNGVKLNGDSINGKGLVSLNN
;
A
#
# COMPACT_ATOMS: atom_id res chain seq x y z
N MET A 1 -18.64 -17.90 -41.48
CA MET A 1 -19.75 -17.47 -40.60
C MET A 1 -19.40 -17.43 -39.10
N ARG A 2 -18.55 -18.31 -38.56
CA ARG A 2 -18.21 -18.31 -37.12
C ARG A 2 -17.35 -17.11 -36.66
N ASN A 3 -16.41 -16.65 -37.50
CA ASN A 3 -15.51 -15.54 -37.15
C ASN A 3 -16.19 -14.16 -37.26
N THR A 4 -17.18 -14.02 -38.13
CA THR A 4 -17.97 -12.78 -38.27
C THR A 4 -18.90 -12.55 -37.08
N LEU A 5 -19.44 -13.62 -36.48
CA LEU A 5 -20.27 -13.52 -35.29
C LEU A 5 -19.43 -13.09 -34.08
N LEU A 6 -18.21 -13.63 -33.95
CA LEU A 6 -17.30 -13.29 -32.84
C LEU A 6 -16.89 -11.80 -32.87
N ALA A 7 -16.58 -11.27 -34.05
CA ALA A 7 -16.21 -9.87 -34.25
C ALA A 7 -17.37 -8.92 -33.92
N LEU A 8 -18.61 -9.29 -34.27
CA LEU A 8 -19.81 -8.50 -33.95
C LEU A 8 -20.09 -8.47 -32.44
N THR A 9 -19.94 -9.60 -31.74
CA THR A 9 -20.07 -9.62 -30.27
C THR A 9 -18.99 -8.79 -29.57
N PHE A 10 -17.74 -8.82 -30.06
CA PHE A 10 -16.66 -8.02 -29.48
C PHE A 10 -16.91 -6.51 -29.68
N ALA A 11 -17.33 -6.11 -30.88
CA ALA A 11 -17.68 -4.71 -31.16
C ALA A 11 -18.86 -4.21 -30.30
N PHE A 12 -19.85 -5.07 -30.04
CA PHE A 12 -21.00 -4.72 -29.21
C PHE A 12 -20.62 -4.57 -27.72
N ILE A 13 -19.73 -5.42 -27.21
CA ILE A 13 -19.21 -5.33 -25.83
C ILE A 13 -18.35 -4.07 -25.65
N CYS A 14 -17.46 -3.76 -26.61
CA CYS A 14 -16.66 -2.53 -26.57
C CYS A 14 -17.54 -1.27 -26.66
N GLY A 15 -18.58 -1.27 -27.50
CA GLY A 15 -19.51 -0.15 -27.61
C GLY A 15 -20.31 0.09 -26.32
N ALA A 16 -20.75 -0.98 -25.65
CA ALA A 16 -21.47 -0.88 -24.37
C ALA A 16 -20.58 -0.37 -23.22
N LEU A 17 -19.30 -0.74 -23.21
CA LEU A 17 -18.34 -0.23 -22.23
C LEU A 17 -18.08 1.27 -22.39
N ILE A 18 -17.99 1.78 -23.63
CA ILE A 18 -17.79 3.22 -23.90
C ILE A 18 -18.99 4.05 -23.41
N LEU A 19 -20.21 3.53 -23.52
CA LEU A 19 -21.41 4.20 -23.02
C LEU A 19 -21.53 4.19 -21.50
N LEU A 20 -21.00 3.17 -20.80
CA LEU A 20 -20.96 3.12 -19.34
C LEU A 20 -19.95 4.12 -18.74
N PHE A 21 -18.86 4.42 -19.43
CA PHE A 21 -17.94 5.50 -19.02
C PHE A 21 -18.46 6.91 -19.33
N SER A 22 -19.40 7.04 -20.28
CA SER A 22 -19.93 8.35 -20.69
C SER A 22 -21.05 8.89 -19.78
N GLN A 23 -21.60 8.09 -18.86
CA GLN A 23 -22.69 8.52 -17.94
C GLN A 23 -22.23 8.83 -16.51
N ALA A 24 -20.92 8.84 -16.24
CA ALA A 24 -20.34 9.40 -15.02
C ALA A 24 -19.96 10.90 -15.16
N ALA A 25 -20.49 11.60 -16.18
CA ALA A 25 -20.34 13.04 -16.34
C ALA A 25 -21.43 13.75 -15.51
N GLY A 26 -21.21 13.84 -14.21
CA GLY A 26 -22.16 14.43 -13.26
C GLY A 26 -21.52 15.12 -12.06
N VAL A 27 -20.25 15.51 -12.14
CA VAL A 27 -19.66 16.61 -11.38
C VAL A 27 -18.66 17.26 -12.32
N ALA A 28 -18.93 18.49 -12.74
CA ALA A 28 -18.00 19.26 -13.54
C ALA A 28 -16.73 19.50 -12.71
N ALA A 29 -15.67 18.76 -13.04
CA ALA A 29 -14.32 19.15 -12.66
C ALA A 29 -14.05 20.50 -13.33
N ILE A 30 -14.03 21.55 -12.50
CA ILE A 30 -13.67 22.90 -12.90
C ILE A 30 -12.18 22.88 -13.24
N GLY A 31 -11.87 23.12 -14.52
CA GLY A 31 -10.54 23.51 -15.00
C GLY A 31 -9.54 22.38 -15.19
N ALA A 32 -9.09 22.19 -16.44
CA ALA A 32 -7.76 21.64 -16.66
C ALA A 32 -6.74 22.51 -15.91
N ALA A 33 -5.74 21.89 -15.27
CA ALA A 33 -4.65 22.60 -14.61
C ALA A 33 -4.01 23.58 -15.61
N THR A 34 -4.28 24.88 -15.43
CA THR A 34 -3.65 25.93 -16.23
C THR A 34 -2.21 26.10 -15.74
N ASP A 35 -1.25 26.09 -16.66
CA ASP A 35 0.21 26.19 -16.49
C ASP A 35 0.74 27.48 -15.79
N ASN A 36 -0.08 28.17 -14.99
CA ASN A 36 0.26 29.47 -14.38
C ASN A 36 0.74 29.39 -12.92
N THR A 37 0.90 28.20 -12.34
CA THR A 37 1.66 28.08 -11.09
C THR A 37 3.14 28.15 -11.42
N THR A 38 3.81 29.24 -11.04
CA THR A 38 5.27 29.29 -10.92
C THR A 38 5.69 28.01 -10.20
N GLN A 39 6.23 27.05 -10.96
CA GLN A 39 6.67 25.79 -10.38
C GLN A 39 7.75 26.20 -9.37
N PRO A 40 7.55 25.98 -8.05
CA PRO A 40 8.59 26.28 -7.08
C PRO A 40 9.84 25.57 -7.54
N ASP A 41 10.96 26.28 -7.47
CA ASP A 41 12.25 25.71 -7.82
C ASP A 41 12.38 24.40 -7.07
N VAL A 42 12.58 23.32 -7.84
CA VAL A 42 12.82 22.01 -7.27
C VAL A 42 14.00 22.17 -6.31
N PRO A 43 13.87 21.74 -5.03
CA PRO A 43 14.93 21.95 -4.07
C PRO A 43 16.20 21.31 -4.62
N THR A 44 17.28 22.08 -4.67
CA THR A 44 18.59 21.57 -5.06
C THR A 44 19.38 21.23 -3.80
N SER A 45 20.26 20.24 -3.87
CA SER A 45 21.16 19.89 -2.77
C SER A 45 21.98 21.10 -2.28
N ASP A 46 22.31 22.00 -3.21
CA ASP A 46 23.33 23.04 -3.04
C ASP A 46 22.78 24.44 -2.69
N GLN A 47 21.45 24.62 -2.63
CA GLN A 47 20.86 25.94 -2.36
C GLN A 47 21.08 26.42 -0.91
N THR A 48 21.45 27.69 -0.74
CA THR A 48 21.81 28.31 0.55
C THR A 48 20.62 28.83 1.37
N HIS A 49 19.40 28.36 1.10
CA HIS A 49 18.24 28.78 1.88
C HIS A 49 18.35 28.25 3.32
N ASP A 50 17.97 29.09 4.28
CA ASP A 50 17.91 28.72 5.69
C ASP A 50 16.91 27.56 5.92
N GLU A 51 17.21 26.70 6.88
CA GLU A 51 16.32 25.60 7.27
C GLU A 51 14.96 26.16 7.73
N ILE A 52 13.89 25.79 7.04
CA ILE A 52 12.51 26.08 7.48
C ILE A 52 12.01 24.83 8.20
N LYS A 53 12.02 24.90 9.54
CA LYS A 53 11.34 23.91 10.38
C LYS A 53 9.85 24.23 10.37
N PRO A 54 8.98 23.26 10.09
CA PRO A 54 7.56 23.51 10.16
C PRO A 54 7.19 23.94 11.60
N PRO A 55 6.24 24.87 11.77
CA PRO A 55 5.74 25.29 13.08
C PRO A 55 4.89 24.20 13.76
N VAL A 56 5.07 22.94 13.39
CA VAL A 56 4.28 21.80 13.85
C VAL A 56 5.07 20.97 14.86
N LYS A 57 4.34 20.32 15.77
CA LYS A 57 4.96 19.29 16.60
C LYS A 57 5.29 18.09 15.72
N TYR A 58 6.30 17.35 16.12
CA TYR A 58 6.66 16.13 15.42
C TYR A 58 7.13 15.09 16.42
N VAL A 59 6.81 13.84 16.13
CA VAL A 59 7.18 12.71 16.97
C VAL A 59 7.56 11.53 16.08
N LEU A 60 8.70 10.91 16.38
CA LEU A 60 9.03 9.60 15.86
C LEU A 60 8.06 8.59 16.47
N HIS A 61 7.10 8.14 15.67
CA HIS A 61 5.96 7.35 16.13
C HIS A 61 6.27 5.86 16.23
N ARG A 62 7.02 5.32 15.24
CA ARG A 62 7.41 3.91 15.18
C ARG A 62 8.62 3.71 14.26
N PRO A 63 9.32 2.56 14.33
CA PRO A 63 10.34 2.20 13.36
C PRO A 63 9.80 2.18 11.93
N THR A 64 10.71 2.27 10.96
CA THR A 64 10.33 2.26 9.54
C THR A 64 9.79 0.89 9.16
N SER A 65 8.76 0.87 8.31
CA SER A 65 8.27 -0.37 7.69
C SER A 65 9.09 -0.77 6.45
N GLN A 66 10.02 0.09 6.04
CA GLN A 66 10.80 -0.06 4.81
C GLN A 66 12.11 -0.84 5.05
N PRO A 67 12.66 -1.52 4.02
CA PRO A 67 13.92 -2.23 4.15
C PRO A 67 15.10 -1.27 4.35
N GLU A 68 15.97 -1.53 5.33
CA GLU A 68 17.17 -0.72 5.60
C GLU A 68 18.20 -0.72 4.46
N THR A 69 18.16 -1.73 3.57
CA THR A 69 19.08 -1.82 2.42
C THR A 69 18.53 -1.20 1.15
N ALA A 70 17.31 -0.65 1.20
CA ALA A 70 16.73 0.04 0.05
C ALA A 70 17.42 1.40 -0.14
N PRO A 71 17.52 1.91 -1.38
CA PRO A 71 17.80 3.32 -1.62
C PRO A 71 16.87 4.21 -0.79
N PRO A 72 17.23 5.47 -0.51
CA PRO A 72 16.35 6.42 0.15
C PRO A 72 14.93 6.35 -0.39
N SER A 73 13.96 6.16 0.50
CA SER A 73 12.57 6.03 0.14
C SER A 73 11.69 6.54 1.27
N TYR A 74 10.48 6.94 0.90
CA TYR A 74 9.48 7.34 1.89
C TYR A 74 8.08 6.88 1.49
N ILE A 75 7.26 6.59 2.51
CA ILE A 75 5.84 6.28 2.37
C ILE A 75 5.05 7.35 3.10
N LEU A 76 3.98 7.80 2.47
CA LEU A 76 3.13 8.87 2.96
C LEU A 76 1.76 8.35 3.34
N ASP A 77 1.26 8.77 4.51
CA ASP A 77 -0.11 8.52 4.93
C ASP A 77 -0.74 9.80 5.51
N PHE A 78 -1.96 10.11 5.11
CA PHE A 78 -2.71 11.27 5.58
C PHE A 78 -3.71 10.84 6.66
N ILE A 79 -3.69 11.52 7.80
CA ILE A 79 -4.52 11.17 8.96
C ILE A 79 -5.43 12.36 9.29
N GLY A 80 -6.66 12.31 8.80
CA GLY A 80 -7.75 13.22 9.16
C GLY A 80 -8.61 12.71 10.33
N THR A 81 -9.49 13.59 10.82
CA THR A 81 -10.45 13.31 11.91
C THR A 81 -11.64 12.45 11.48
N TRP A 82 -12.01 12.45 10.19
CA TRP A 82 -13.21 11.79 9.70
C TRP A 82 -12.91 10.51 8.92
N ASP A 83 -13.44 9.39 9.41
CA ASP A 83 -13.31 8.03 8.85
C ASP A 83 -13.96 7.85 7.46
N GLY A 84 -14.78 8.82 7.01
CA GLY A 84 -15.55 8.75 5.76
C GLY A 84 -14.84 9.28 4.51
N ASP A 85 -14.05 10.35 4.66
CA ASP A 85 -13.30 11.02 3.59
C ASP A 85 -11.91 11.41 4.10
N LYS A 86 -10.96 10.46 4.04
CA LYS A 86 -9.61 10.61 4.61
C LYS A 86 -8.83 11.84 4.14
N PHE A 87 -9.23 12.48 3.04
CA PHE A 87 -8.55 13.63 2.44
C PHE A 87 -9.36 14.93 2.53
N LYS A 88 -10.46 14.95 3.28
CA LYS A 88 -11.27 16.15 3.46
C LYS A 88 -11.09 16.69 4.87
N VAL A 89 -10.89 17.99 4.96
CA VAL A 89 -10.68 18.72 6.21
C VAL A 89 -11.63 19.92 6.24
N THR A 90 -12.28 20.12 7.38
CA THR A 90 -13.14 21.27 7.66
C THR A 90 -12.45 22.27 8.60
N ALA A 91 -12.92 23.54 8.63
CA ALA A 91 -12.28 24.69 9.29
C ALA A 91 -11.50 24.41 10.58
N ASP A 92 -12.14 23.74 11.54
CA ASP A 92 -11.61 23.50 12.87
C ASP A 92 -10.99 22.11 13.06
N GLU A 93 -10.94 21.30 12.00
CA GLU A 93 -10.33 19.99 12.05
C GLU A 93 -8.81 20.08 12.06
N ILE A 94 -8.23 19.24 12.91
CA ILE A 94 -6.79 19.00 12.94
C ILE A 94 -6.47 17.74 12.15
N TRP A 95 -5.38 17.78 11.39
CA TRP A 95 -4.89 16.60 10.69
C TRP A 95 -3.40 16.41 10.92
N TYR A 96 -2.93 15.23 10.53
CA TYR A 96 -1.54 14.82 10.62
C TYR A 96 -1.07 14.21 9.31
N LEU A 97 0.24 14.24 9.12
CA LEU A 97 0.91 13.56 8.03
C LEU A 97 1.89 12.56 8.64
N ASP A 98 1.71 11.28 8.38
CA ASP A 98 2.69 10.25 8.75
C ASP A 98 3.63 10.05 7.55
N VAL A 99 4.92 10.28 7.78
CA VAL A 99 5.99 10.09 6.79
C VAL A 99 6.90 8.97 7.29
N ASP A 100 6.83 7.81 6.67
CA ASP A 100 7.78 6.72 6.91
C ASP A 100 9.03 6.97 6.07
N ILE A 101 10.20 7.13 6.69
CA ILE A 101 11.49 7.24 5.99
C ILE A 101 12.40 6.06 6.37
N ASN A 102 13.13 5.51 5.41
CA ASN A 102 13.99 4.35 5.63
C ASN A 102 15.41 4.69 6.12
N ALA A 103 15.81 5.97 6.06
CA ALA A 103 17.12 6.46 6.48
C ALA A 103 17.01 7.89 7.07
N PRO A 104 18.00 8.37 7.84
CA PRO A 104 18.11 9.78 8.22
C PRO A 104 18.32 10.67 7.00
N GLY A 105 17.68 11.83 6.93
CA GLY A 105 17.81 12.71 5.77
C GLY A 105 17.14 14.05 5.93
N TRP A 106 16.90 14.72 4.81
CA TRP A 106 16.22 16.00 4.75
C TRP A 106 14.87 15.85 4.05
N LEU A 107 13.83 16.35 4.72
CA LEU A 107 12.47 16.38 4.23
C LEU A 107 12.12 17.78 3.72
N TYR A 108 11.46 17.82 2.57
CA TYR A 108 10.95 19.03 1.94
C TYR A 108 9.46 18.86 1.70
N ILE A 109 8.67 19.84 2.11
CA ILE A 109 7.22 19.84 1.94
C ILE A 109 6.79 21.22 1.46
N TYR A 110 6.24 21.27 0.26
CA TYR A 110 5.62 22.46 -0.30
C TYR A 110 4.12 22.24 -0.45
N GLU A 111 3.32 23.22 -0.04
CA GLU A 111 1.87 23.22 -0.19
C GLU A 111 1.47 24.13 -1.35
N TYR A 112 0.75 23.59 -2.32
CA TYR A 112 0.08 24.37 -3.35
C TYR A 112 -1.36 24.59 -2.96
N PHE A 113 -1.79 25.84 -3.07
CA PHE A 113 -3.17 26.25 -2.91
C PHE A 113 -3.98 25.98 -4.20
N PRO A 114 -5.33 25.99 -4.10
CA PRO A 114 -6.23 25.87 -5.24
C PRO A 114 -5.90 26.87 -6.36
N ALA A 115 -6.10 26.47 -7.62
CA ALA A 115 -5.68 27.25 -8.79
C ALA A 115 -6.42 28.60 -8.95
N ASP A 116 -7.59 28.75 -8.33
CA ASP A 116 -8.37 29.97 -8.27
C ASP A 116 -7.96 30.90 -7.11
N SER A 117 -7.03 30.45 -6.25
CA SER A 117 -6.47 31.26 -5.19
C SER A 117 -5.50 32.32 -5.72
N SER A 118 -5.58 33.52 -5.15
CA SER A 118 -4.56 34.57 -5.36
C SER A 118 -3.29 34.35 -4.53
N LEU A 119 -3.32 33.40 -3.59
CA LEU A 119 -2.19 33.07 -2.74
C LEU A 119 -1.23 32.14 -3.48
N GLN A 120 0.06 32.47 -3.42
CA GLN A 120 1.09 31.54 -3.84
C GLN A 120 1.22 30.43 -2.80
N GLY A 121 1.58 29.22 -3.25
CA GLY A 121 1.89 28.12 -2.35
C GLY A 121 3.00 28.48 -1.35
N ARG A 122 3.22 27.60 -0.37
CA ARG A 122 4.17 27.87 0.72
C ARG A 122 5.02 26.66 1.08
N TRP A 123 6.24 26.92 1.53
CA TRP A 123 7.06 25.92 2.19
C TRP A 123 6.51 25.64 3.58
N ILE A 124 6.10 24.39 3.81
CA ILE A 124 5.78 23.89 5.14
C ILE A 124 7.07 23.44 5.83
N ALA A 125 7.93 22.74 5.09
CA ALA A 125 9.24 22.32 5.56
C ALA A 125 10.26 22.49 4.42
N TYR A 126 11.42 23.07 4.72
CA TYR A 126 12.52 23.21 3.76
C TYR A 126 13.83 22.82 4.44
N LYS A 127 14.57 21.87 3.84
CA LYS A 127 15.79 21.28 4.42
C LYS A 127 15.61 20.76 5.85
N TRP A 128 14.41 20.28 6.18
CA TRP A 128 14.13 19.86 7.55
C TRP A 128 14.81 18.51 7.84
N GLN A 129 15.76 18.52 8.78
CA GLN A 129 16.54 17.33 9.08
C GLN A 129 15.78 16.34 9.98
N LEU A 130 15.64 15.11 9.51
CA LEU A 130 15.12 13.96 10.25
C LEU A 130 16.29 13.04 10.63
N PRO A 131 16.71 13.00 11.90
CA PRO A 131 17.97 12.38 12.31
C PRO A 131 17.94 10.85 12.37
N GLN A 132 16.77 10.23 12.22
CA GLN A 132 16.57 8.79 12.39
C GLN A 132 15.55 8.28 11.38
N SER A 133 15.72 7.04 10.93
CA SER A 133 14.69 6.35 10.16
C SER A 133 13.45 6.07 11.00
N GLY A 134 12.29 6.00 10.36
CA GLY A 134 11.03 5.67 11.01
C GLY A 134 9.84 6.44 10.48
N VAL A 135 8.69 6.19 11.11
CA VAL A 135 7.46 6.91 10.83
C VAL A 135 7.40 8.14 11.70
N TRP A 136 7.49 9.29 11.04
CA TRP A 136 7.39 10.61 11.64
C TRP A 136 5.97 11.11 11.50
N ARG A 137 5.32 11.40 12.64
CA ARG A 137 4.03 12.09 12.65
C ARG A 137 4.26 13.59 12.67
N LEU A 138 3.78 14.27 11.65
CA LEU A 138 3.85 15.72 11.47
C LEU A 138 2.48 16.33 11.81
N GLY A 139 2.46 17.37 12.62
CA GLY A 139 1.23 18.09 12.98
C GLY A 139 1.14 18.44 14.48
N PRO A 140 -0.02 18.84 15.00
CA PRO A 140 -1.26 19.01 14.26
C PRO A 140 -1.14 20.13 13.22
N PHE A 141 -1.69 19.90 12.04
CA PHE A 141 -2.00 20.94 11.06
C PHE A 141 -3.42 21.44 11.31
N SER A 142 -3.65 22.70 10.97
CA SER A 142 -4.96 23.36 11.00
C SER A 142 -5.02 24.38 9.87
N ALA A 143 -6.18 24.56 9.25
CA ALA A 143 -6.33 25.55 8.20
C ALA A 143 -6.16 26.97 8.78
N ALA A 144 -5.47 27.84 8.06
CA ALA A 144 -5.41 29.25 8.43
C ALA A 144 -6.79 29.93 8.21
N ASN A 145 -7.04 31.04 8.90
CA ASN A 145 -8.31 31.77 8.74
C ASN A 145 -8.51 32.30 7.30
N ASP A 146 -7.40 32.59 6.63
CA ASP A 146 -7.31 33.05 5.24
C ASP A 146 -7.04 31.91 4.24
N GLU A 147 -7.05 30.66 4.68
CA GLU A 147 -6.84 29.49 3.82
C GLU A 147 -7.94 29.43 2.73
N PRO A 148 -7.56 29.28 1.46
CA PRO A 148 -8.51 29.20 0.34
C PRO A 148 -9.24 27.86 0.36
N GLU A 149 -10.56 27.86 0.17
CA GLU A 149 -11.34 26.63 0.02
C GLU A 149 -11.00 25.93 -1.30
N GLY A 150 -11.05 24.60 -1.31
CA GLY A 150 -10.78 23.80 -2.50
C GLY A 150 -9.72 22.73 -2.28
N GLN A 151 -9.18 22.22 -3.39
CA GLN A 151 -8.16 21.18 -3.37
C GLN A 151 -6.77 21.77 -3.20
N HIS A 152 -6.11 21.35 -2.14
CA HIS A 152 -4.72 21.64 -1.82
C HIS A 152 -3.84 20.44 -2.17
N ILE A 153 -2.56 20.70 -2.43
CA ILE A 153 -1.60 19.67 -2.82
C ILE A 153 -0.33 19.82 -2.01
N TYR A 154 0.03 18.80 -1.23
CA TYR A 154 1.38 18.66 -0.70
C TYR A 154 2.26 17.99 -1.74
N ARG A 155 3.37 18.65 -2.06
CA ARG A 155 4.47 18.08 -2.83
C ARG A 155 5.64 17.86 -1.90
N ILE A 156 6.04 16.60 -1.80
CA ILE A 156 7.01 16.15 -0.80
C ILE A 156 8.23 15.59 -1.52
N TRP A 157 9.42 15.90 -1.00
CA TRP A 157 10.67 15.30 -1.43
C TRP A 157 11.47 14.85 -0.21
N PHE A 158 12.25 13.80 -0.39
CA PHE A 158 13.16 13.28 0.62
C PHE A 158 14.55 13.09 0.00
N TYR A 159 15.57 13.63 0.65
CA TYR A 159 16.96 13.49 0.25
C TYR A 159 17.73 12.84 1.39
N SER A 160 18.50 11.79 1.09
CA SER A 160 19.29 11.06 2.08
C SER A 160 20.50 10.44 1.41
N ASP A 161 21.59 10.30 2.14
CA ASP A 161 22.79 9.59 1.68
C ASP A 161 23.27 10.01 0.26
N GLY A 162 23.26 11.32 -0.01
CA GLY A 162 23.74 11.87 -1.28
C GLY A 162 22.76 11.78 -2.45
N GLN A 163 21.56 11.21 -2.29
CA GLN A 163 20.61 10.98 -3.38
C GLN A 163 19.15 11.29 -3.01
N TRP A 164 18.34 11.56 -4.03
CA TRP A 164 16.89 11.74 -3.87
C TRP A 164 16.17 10.41 -3.75
N ALA A 165 15.10 10.38 -2.96
CA ALA A 165 14.18 9.26 -2.90
C ALA A 165 13.28 9.23 -4.13
N ALA A 166 13.82 8.69 -5.22
CA ALA A 166 13.25 8.68 -6.55
C ALA A 166 13.68 7.41 -7.31
N GLU A 167 12.96 7.06 -8.37
CA GLU A 167 13.42 6.02 -9.30
C GLU A 167 14.72 6.43 -10.01
N ASP A 168 14.88 7.74 -10.29
CA ASP A 168 16.09 8.35 -10.80
C ASP A 168 16.74 9.20 -9.69
N PRO A 169 17.90 8.78 -9.13
CA PRO A 169 18.59 9.49 -8.05
C PRO A 169 19.00 10.93 -8.38
N GLU A 170 19.14 11.27 -9.66
CA GLU A 170 19.54 12.60 -10.14
C GLU A 170 18.35 13.55 -10.33
N LEU A 171 17.14 13.01 -10.42
CA LEU A 171 15.91 13.78 -10.64
C LEU A 171 15.00 13.70 -9.40
N PRO A 172 14.75 14.83 -8.71
CA PRO A 172 13.89 14.83 -7.53
C PRO A 172 12.46 14.45 -7.91
N GLN A 173 12.07 13.21 -7.65
CA GLN A 173 10.67 12.78 -7.75
C GLN A 173 9.95 13.17 -6.47
N SER A 174 8.76 13.74 -6.65
CA SER A 174 7.89 14.13 -5.56
C SER A 174 6.65 13.26 -5.52
N ASN A 175 6.23 12.87 -4.33
CA ASN A 175 4.89 12.36 -4.12
C ASN A 175 3.93 13.53 -3.90
N LEU A 176 2.73 13.38 -4.45
CA LEU A 176 1.63 14.33 -4.31
C LEU A 176 0.62 13.76 -3.32
N ALA A 177 0.35 14.50 -2.25
CA ALA A 177 -0.78 14.25 -1.36
C ALA A 177 -1.83 15.33 -1.58
N TYR A 178 -3.04 14.90 -1.96
CA TYR A 178 -4.18 15.77 -2.17
C TYR A 178 -5.00 15.83 -0.90
N TRP A 179 -5.45 17.03 -0.53
CA TRP A 179 -6.45 17.21 0.51
C TRP A 179 -7.40 18.34 0.13
N THR A 180 -8.62 18.32 0.63
CA THR A 180 -9.67 19.30 0.29
C THR A 180 -10.07 20.05 1.53
N TYR A 181 -9.93 21.37 1.48
CA TYR A 181 -10.38 22.27 2.52
C TYR A 181 -11.78 22.79 2.22
N SER A 182 -12.65 22.80 3.23
CA SER A 182 -13.86 23.61 3.22
C SER A 182 -14.02 24.28 4.58
N LYS A 183 -14.42 25.55 4.60
CA LYS A 183 -14.72 26.30 5.83
C LYS A 183 -15.91 25.70 6.60
N GLY A 184 -16.58 24.71 6.02
CA GLY A 184 -17.87 24.22 6.49
C GLY A 184 -18.93 25.29 6.24
N GLN A 185 -20.17 24.87 5.99
CA GLN A 185 -21.25 25.77 6.34
C GLN A 185 -21.13 25.97 7.85
N LEU A 186 -20.83 27.20 8.29
CA LEU A 186 -21.29 27.65 9.59
C LEU A 186 -22.74 27.20 9.64
N ALA A 187 -23.13 26.40 10.64
CA ALA A 187 -24.54 26.18 10.87
C ALA A 187 -25.11 27.57 11.11
N GLU A 188 -25.61 28.20 10.04
CA GLU A 188 -26.32 29.46 10.12
C GLU A 188 -27.38 29.18 11.17
N GLN A 189 -27.27 29.89 12.29
CA GLN A 189 -28.44 30.10 13.14
C GLN A 189 -29.49 30.64 12.19
N ILE A 190 -30.38 29.76 11.72
CA ILE A 190 -31.53 30.12 10.92
C ILE A 190 -32.19 31.25 11.72
N PRO A 191 -32.18 32.50 11.23
CA PRO A 191 -32.98 33.52 11.87
C PRO A 191 -34.41 32.99 11.82
N GLN A 192 -35.08 32.86 12.97
CA GLN A 192 -36.48 32.48 12.99
C GLN A 192 -37.26 33.47 12.14
N GLN A 193 -37.55 33.08 10.90
CA GLN A 193 -38.36 33.86 9.99
C GLN A 193 -39.82 33.78 10.46
N PRO A 194 -40.57 34.89 10.54
CA PRO A 194 -41.96 34.86 11.01
C PRO A 194 -42.81 33.97 10.10
N PRO A 195 -43.90 33.37 10.61
CA PRO A 195 -44.67 32.37 9.89
C PRO A 195 -45.27 32.99 8.63
N THR A 196 -44.76 32.56 7.47
CA THR A 196 -45.36 32.87 6.17
C THR A 196 -46.24 31.68 5.77
N ALA A 197 -47.42 32.00 5.24
CA ALA A 197 -48.52 31.12 4.88
C ALA A 197 -48.12 30.00 3.88
N PRO A 198 -48.94 28.94 3.71
CA PRO A 198 -48.51 27.69 3.11
C PRO A 198 -48.41 27.83 1.59
N ASP A 199 -47.18 27.79 1.08
CA ASP A 199 -46.92 27.62 -0.35
C ASP A 199 -46.87 26.14 -0.73
N LYS A 200 -47.46 25.86 -1.89
CA LYS A 200 -47.72 24.53 -2.44
C LYS A 200 -46.43 23.73 -2.65
N GLU A 201 -46.39 22.54 -2.07
CA GLU A 201 -45.40 21.50 -2.37
C GLU A 201 -45.34 21.22 -3.89
N VAL A 202 -44.22 21.56 -4.52
CA VAL A 202 -43.83 20.96 -5.80
C VAL A 202 -43.00 19.73 -5.48
N LYS A 203 -43.65 18.57 -5.42
CA LYS A 203 -43.00 17.25 -5.50
C LYS A 203 -42.40 17.09 -6.90
N GLY A 204 -41.10 17.34 -7.04
CA GLY A 204 -40.42 17.32 -8.33
C GLY A 204 -39.09 16.55 -8.30
N PHE A 205 -39.07 15.44 -9.03
CA PHE A 205 -37.92 14.81 -9.69
C PHE A 205 -36.90 13.94 -8.94
N GLY A 206 -36.80 13.98 -7.60
CA GLY A 206 -35.85 13.11 -6.87
C GLY A 206 -36.14 11.60 -6.97
N SER A 207 -37.41 11.19 -6.97
CA SER A 207 -37.80 9.77 -6.89
C SER A 207 -37.83 9.02 -8.23
N VAL A 208 -37.70 9.72 -9.35
CA VAL A 208 -37.81 9.09 -10.69
C VAL A 208 -36.49 8.48 -11.13
N ILE A 209 -35.36 9.04 -10.70
CA ILE A 209 -34.02 8.54 -11.06
C ILE A 209 -33.67 7.25 -10.30
N GLU A 210 -34.14 7.10 -9.06
CA GLU A 210 -33.89 5.91 -8.23
C GLU A 210 -34.66 4.67 -8.68
N PHE A 211 -35.81 4.86 -9.35
CA PHE A 211 -36.66 3.76 -9.82
C PHE A 211 -36.11 3.08 -11.09
N ILE A 212 -35.34 3.80 -11.91
CA ILE A 212 -34.81 3.29 -13.19
C ILE A 212 -33.43 2.65 -13.02
N THR A 213 -32.59 3.16 -12.12
CA THR A 213 -31.18 2.71 -11.98
C THR A 213 -31.06 1.34 -11.29
N ARG A 214 -31.89 1.05 -10.29
CA ARG A 214 -31.82 -0.22 -9.52
C ARG A 214 -32.05 -1.49 -10.35
N PRO A 215 -33.10 -1.61 -11.20
CA PRO A 215 -33.31 -2.83 -11.99
C PRO A 215 -32.24 -3.03 -13.07
N VAL A 216 -31.68 -1.94 -13.62
CA VAL A 216 -30.64 -2.00 -14.66
C VAL A 216 -29.34 -2.55 -14.08
N VAL A 217 -28.92 -2.08 -12.90
CA VAL A 217 -27.71 -2.59 -12.23
C VAL A 217 -27.85 -4.07 -11.88
N LEU A 218 -29.02 -4.49 -11.38
CA LEU A 218 -29.29 -5.90 -11.08
C LEU A 218 -29.28 -6.77 -12.34
N ALA A 219 -29.81 -6.27 -13.46
CA ALA A 219 -29.75 -6.98 -14.74
C ALA A 219 -28.32 -7.16 -15.26
N ILE A 220 -27.46 -6.15 -15.11
CA ILE A 220 -26.04 -6.21 -15.50
C ILE A 220 -25.30 -7.24 -14.64
N ILE A 221 -25.49 -7.24 -13.32
CA ILE A 221 -24.86 -8.20 -12.41
C ILE A 221 -25.31 -9.63 -12.74
N ALA A 222 -26.61 -9.84 -12.98
CA ALA A 222 -27.16 -11.14 -13.36
C ALA A 222 -26.56 -11.64 -14.70
N PHE A 223 -26.42 -10.75 -15.68
CA PHE A 223 -25.80 -11.08 -16.97
C PHE A 223 -24.33 -11.49 -16.83
N LEU A 224 -23.54 -10.76 -16.03
CA LEU A 224 -22.14 -11.09 -15.78
C LEU A 224 -21.98 -12.46 -15.10
N LEU A 225 -22.83 -12.78 -14.11
CA LEU A 225 -22.82 -14.09 -13.46
C LEU A 225 -23.10 -15.23 -14.44
N VAL A 226 -24.11 -15.08 -15.29
CA VAL A 226 -24.43 -16.08 -16.33
C VAL A 226 -23.26 -16.24 -17.31
N ALA A 227 -22.65 -15.14 -17.74
CA ALA A 227 -21.50 -15.18 -18.65
C ALA A 227 -20.30 -15.95 -18.05
N THR A 228 -19.99 -15.73 -16.77
CA THR A 228 -18.93 -16.49 -16.07
C THR A 228 -19.22 -17.99 -15.99
N VAL A 229 -20.47 -18.38 -15.70
CA VAL A 229 -20.85 -19.81 -15.65
C VAL A 229 -20.74 -20.46 -17.04
N VAL A 230 -21.21 -19.77 -18.09
CA VAL A 230 -21.11 -20.26 -19.47
C VAL A 230 -19.64 -20.39 -19.91
N ALA A 231 -18.79 -19.42 -19.57
CA ALA A 231 -17.36 -19.48 -19.86
C ALA A 231 -16.67 -20.66 -19.14
N GLY A 232 -17.00 -20.90 -17.87
CA GLY A 232 -16.48 -22.04 -17.10
C GLY A 232 -16.92 -23.39 -17.69
N LEU A 233 -18.18 -23.51 -18.10
CA LEU A 233 -18.71 -24.71 -18.77
C LEU A 233 -18.07 -24.94 -20.15
N TYR A 234 -17.74 -23.87 -20.87
CA TYR A 234 -17.04 -23.96 -22.14
C TYR A 234 -15.60 -24.46 -21.95
N LEU A 235 -14.87 -23.89 -21.00
CA LEU A 235 -13.48 -24.27 -20.69
C LEU A 235 -13.37 -25.72 -20.22
N THR A 236 -14.28 -26.17 -19.35
CA THR A 236 -14.32 -27.57 -18.90
C THR A 236 -14.59 -28.54 -20.04
N ARG A 237 -15.45 -28.19 -21.00
CA ARG A 237 -15.70 -28.99 -22.20
C ARG A 237 -14.45 -29.10 -23.09
N VAL A 238 -13.76 -28.00 -23.33
CA VAL A 238 -12.51 -27.98 -24.12
C VAL A 238 -11.44 -28.84 -23.46
N TYR A 239 -11.24 -28.67 -22.16
CA TYR A 239 -10.23 -29.42 -21.41
C TYR A 239 -10.49 -30.94 -21.41
N SER A 240 -11.76 -31.35 -21.27
CA SER A 240 -12.15 -32.77 -21.33
C SER A 240 -11.95 -33.40 -22.73
N SER A 241 -11.95 -32.60 -23.79
CA SER A 241 -11.79 -33.09 -25.16
C SER A 241 -10.34 -33.38 -25.56
N TRP A 242 -9.36 -32.85 -24.81
CA TRP A 242 -7.94 -33.07 -25.07
C TRP A 242 -7.37 -34.37 -24.46
N GLY A 243 -8.10 -35.03 -23.55
CA GLY A 243 -7.61 -36.21 -22.81
C GLY A 243 -7.72 -37.57 -23.52
N LYS A 244 -8.04 -37.64 -24.83
CA LYS A 244 -8.26 -38.92 -25.54
C LYS A 244 -7.33 -39.21 -26.72
N GLY A 245 -6.12 -38.65 -26.71
CA GLY A 245 -5.16 -38.86 -27.79
C GLY A 245 -3.71 -38.90 -27.31
N GLN A 246 -3.30 -39.93 -26.58
CA GLN A 246 -1.90 -40.33 -26.57
C GLN A 246 -1.79 -41.82 -26.87
N GLY A 247 -1.22 -42.08 -28.04
CA GLY A 247 -0.98 -43.39 -28.59
C GLY A 247 0.09 -44.13 -27.80
N THR A 248 -0.09 -45.45 -27.80
CA THR A 248 0.90 -46.49 -27.56
C THR A 248 2.24 -46.17 -28.24
N VAL A 249 3.26 -45.89 -27.44
CA VAL A 249 4.66 -45.90 -27.88
C VAL A 249 5.30 -47.21 -27.42
N SER A 250 5.91 -47.87 -28.40
CA SER A 250 6.47 -49.21 -28.40
C SER A 250 7.70 -49.36 -27.50
N LEU A 251 7.82 -50.55 -26.93
CA LEU A 251 8.92 -51.10 -26.13
C LEU A 251 10.24 -51.19 -26.91
N TYR A 252 11.34 -50.79 -26.24
CA TYR A 252 12.61 -51.52 -26.25
C TYR A 252 13.25 -51.43 -24.85
N PRO A 253 13.79 -52.53 -24.31
CA PRO A 253 14.48 -52.54 -23.03
C PRO A 253 15.98 -52.37 -23.24
N GLU A 254 16.61 -51.41 -22.57
CA GLU A 254 18.06 -51.41 -22.40
C GLU A 254 18.38 -51.35 -20.90
N ILE A 255 19.17 -52.33 -20.49
CA ILE A 255 19.46 -52.75 -19.13
C ILE A 255 20.77 -52.07 -18.72
N TRP A 256 20.79 -51.29 -17.62
CA TRP A 256 21.73 -51.43 -16.49
C TRP A 256 21.52 -50.33 -15.40
N PRO A 257 22.11 -50.46 -14.19
CA PRO A 257 21.35 -50.30 -12.95
C PRO A 257 21.84 -49.11 -12.09
N GLY A 258 21.03 -48.75 -11.10
CA GLY A 258 21.53 -48.05 -9.93
C GLY A 258 21.28 -46.56 -9.94
N ALA A 259 20.10 -46.16 -9.48
CA ALA A 259 19.93 -45.34 -8.28
C ALA A 259 18.43 -45.10 -8.12
N ALA A 260 17.84 -45.78 -7.15
CA ALA A 260 16.53 -45.41 -6.67
C ALA A 260 16.61 -43.98 -6.12
N SER A 261 15.79 -43.10 -6.65
CA SER A 261 15.27 -41.95 -5.89
C SER A 261 13.85 -41.72 -6.34
N THR A 262 12.99 -42.50 -5.70
CA THR A 262 11.58 -42.23 -5.53
C THR A 262 11.41 -40.75 -5.20
N MET A 263 10.84 -39.97 -6.11
CA MET A 263 10.30 -38.65 -5.76
C MET A 263 9.07 -38.87 -4.90
N GLN A 264 9.33 -39.13 -3.63
CA GLN A 264 8.35 -39.26 -2.59
C GLN A 264 7.97 -37.83 -2.21
N SER A 265 6.81 -37.39 -2.69
CA SER A 265 6.12 -36.20 -2.21
C SER A 265 5.88 -36.39 -0.71
N THR A 266 6.78 -35.88 0.12
CA THR A 266 6.64 -35.87 1.57
C THR A 266 5.74 -34.71 1.95
N ALA A 267 4.70 -35.01 2.73
CA ALA A 267 3.91 -33.97 3.36
C ALA A 267 4.85 -33.14 4.25
N SER A 268 5.09 -31.88 3.89
CA SER A 268 5.96 -31.01 4.69
C SER A 268 5.38 -30.88 6.10
N ALA A 269 6.11 -31.37 7.09
CA ALA A 269 5.77 -31.20 8.49
C ALA A 269 5.68 -29.69 8.80
N SER A 270 4.55 -29.23 9.34
CA SER A 270 4.37 -27.83 9.75
C SER A 270 4.65 -27.66 11.23
N ALA A 271 5.58 -26.78 11.59
CA ALA A 271 5.83 -26.40 12.97
C ALA A 271 5.70 -24.88 13.17
N LYS A 272 5.60 -24.45 14.42
CA LYS A 272 5.60 -23.04 14.80
C LYS A 272 6.53 -22.80 15.97
N ILE A 273 7.15 -21.63 15.99
CA ILE A 273 7.93 -21.13 17.12
C ILE A 273 7.07 -20.11 17.84
N VAL A 274 6.89 -20.29 19.15
CA VAL A 274 6.19 -19.33 20.00
C VAL A 274 7.24 -18.51 20.75
N LEU A 275 7.16 -17.18 20.58
CA LEU A 275 8.11 -16.24 21.19
C LEU A 275 7.63 -15.81 22.58
N PRO A 276 8.50 -15.21 23.42
CA PRO A 276 8.15 -14.83 24.80
C PRO A 276 6.94 -13.88 24.93
N ASN A 277 6.65 -13.11 23.89
CA ASN A 277 5.49 -12.21 23.83
C ASN A 277 4.21 -12.89 23.31
N GLY A 278 4.22 -14.22 23.10
CA GLY A 278 3.10 -14.99 22.55
C GLY A 278 2.97 -14.95 21.03
N MET A 279 3.84 -14.23 20.31
CA MET A 279 3.81 -14.19 18.85
C MET A 279 4.28 -15.53 18.25
N GLU A 280 3.64 -15.94 17.16
CA GLU A 280 3.93 -17.20 16.48
C GLU A 280 4.67 -16.96 15.15
N LEU A 281 5.80 -17.63 14.97
CA LEU A 281 6.49 -17.72 13.69
C LEU A 281 6.22 -19.08 13.06
N LYS A 282 5.50 -19.10 11.93
CA LYS A 282 5.23 -20.34 11.18
C LYS A 282 6.49 -20.79 10.44
N LEU A 283 6.86 -22.06 10.58
CA LEU A 283 7.89 -22.69 9.76
C LEU A 283 7.19 -23.24 8.52
N ALA A 284 7.41 -22.58 7.38
CA ALA A 284 6.87 -22.98 6.09
C ALA A 284 8.02 -23.39 5.16
N GLY A 285 7.88 -24.55 4.52
CA GLY A 285 8.92 -25.14 3.66
C GLY A 285 9.98 -25.91 4.44
N ASP A 286 11.02 -26.34 3.73
CA ASP A 286 12.04 -27.27 4.23
C ASP A 286 13.15 -26.56 5.04
N SER A 287 13.27 -25.24 4.93
CA SER A 287 14.21 -24.45 5.72
C SER A 287 13.71 -23.03 5.95
N ARG A 288 13.99 -22.49 7.14
CA ARG A 288 13.80 -21.07 7.47
C ARG A 288 14.98 -20.54 8.28
N VAL A 289 15.59 -19.48 7.79
CA VAL A 289 16.57 -18.68 8.53
C VAL A 289 15.84 -17.69 9.44
N ILE A 290 16.29 -17.58 10.69
CA ILE A 290 15.77 -16.64 11.68
C ILE A 290 16.91 -15.73 12.15
N GLY A 291 16.62 -14.44 12.22
CA GLY A 291 17.54 -13.48 12.81
C GLY A 291 16.84 -12.26 13.40
N ARG A 292 17.60 -11.17 13.53
CA ARG A 292 17.15 -9.95 14.23
C ARG A 292 15.80 -9.44 13.75
N GLY A 293 15.56 -9.41 12.44
CA GLY A 293 14.32 -8.90 11.85
C GLY A 293 13.09 -9.73 12.22
N ASP A 294 13.21 -11.06 12.20
CA ASP A 294 12.13 -11.98 12.58
C ASP A 294 11.72 -11.82 14.06
N LEU A 295 12.68 -11.45 14.91
CA LEU A 295 12.51 -11.34 16.36
C LEU A 295 12.22 -9.90 16.82
N ALA A 296 12.27 -8.91 15.92
CA ALA A 296 12.13 -7.48 16.23
C ALA A 296 10.80 -7.10 16.91
N ARG A 297 9.74 -7.87 16.66
CA ARG A 297 8.41 -7.64 17.26
C ARG A 297 8.26 -8.30 18.64
N ALA A 298 9.19 -9.16 19.05
CA ALA A 298 9.13 -9.93 20.30
C ALA A 298 10.19 -9.55 21.32
N LEU A 299 11.24 -8.84 20.91
CA LEU A 299 12.36 -8.47 21.77
C LEU A 299 12.53 -6.95 21.79
N ASN A 300 13.04 -6.42 22.89
CA ASN A 300 13.45 -5.01 23.01
C ASN A 300 14.80 -4.76 22.32
N LEU A 301 15.21 -3.51 22.19
CA LEU A 301 16.44 -3.12 21.49
C LEU A 301 17.70 -3.79 22.08
N ASP A 302 17.78 -3.91 23.40
CA ASP A 302 18.92 -4.55 24.07
C ASP A 302 19.04 -6.03 23.67
N GLY A 303 17.93 -6.76 23.65
CA GLY A 303 17.91 -8.15 23.20
C GLY A 303 18.20 -8.30 21.70
N LEU A 304 17.70 -7.38 20.86
CA LEU A 304 17.94 -7.40 19.41
C LEU A 304 19.40 -7.09 19.04
N SER A 305 20.08 -6.26 19.83
CA SER A 305 21.49 -5.93 19.65
C SER A 305 22.39 -7.17 19.71
N LEU A 306 21.97 -8.16 20.50
CA LEU A 306 22.69 -9.43 20.67
C LEU A 306 22.43 -10.42 19.53
N ILE A 307 21.51 -10.13 18.61
CA ILE A 307 21.07 -11.08 17.60
C ILE A 307 21.58 -10.67 16.22
N SER A 308 22.34 -11.52 15.54
CA SER A 308 22.69 -11.39 14.11
C SER A 308 21.48 -11.29 13.18
N ARG A 309 21.69 -10.66 12.02
CA ARG A 309 20.70 -10.58 10.93
C ARG A 309 20.28 -11.96 10.41
N ARG A 310 21.22 -12.91 10.36
CA ARG A 310 21.00 -14.34 10.15
C ARG A 310 21.64 -15.03 11.34
N HIS A 311 20.84 -15.49 12.29
CA HIS A 311 21.35 -15.96 13.57
C HIS A 311 21.39 -17.49 13.62
N PHE A 312 20.27 -18.11 13.27
CA PHE A 312 20.16 -19.57 13.19
C PHE A 312 19.23 -19.97 12.06
N GLU A 313 19.32 -21.21 11.64
CA GLU A 313 18.46 -21.82 10.64
C GLU A 313 17.73 -23.01 11.26
N ILE A 314 16.45 -23.16 10.94
CA ILE A 314 15.69 -24.39 11.23
C ILE A 314 15.39 -25.09 9.93
N LYS A 315 15.77 -26.37 9.84
CA LYS A 315 15.50 -27.25 8.70
C LYS A 315 14.54 -28.35 9.09
N SER A 316 13.72 -28.76 8.13
CA SER A 316 12.86 -29.94 8.20
C SER A 316 13.40 -30.98 7.24
N GLU A 317 13.91 -32.10 7.76
CA GLU A 317 14.39 -33.23 6.97
C GLU A 317 13.71 -34.51 7.48
N ASN A 318 13.10 -35.30 6.60
CA ASN A 318 12.41 -36.55 6.95
C ASN A 318 11.41 -36.41 8.12
N GLU A 319 10.59 -35.35 8.10
CA GLU A 319 9.61 -35.00 9.15
C GLU A 319 10.22 -34.69 10.54
N GLN A 320 11.53 -34.45 10.60
CA GLN A 320 12.23 -34.03 11.81
C GLN A 320 12.78 -32.62 11.66
N PHE A 321 12.76 -31.85 12.76
CA PHE A 321 13.31 -30.50 12.77
C PHE A 321 14.72 -30.49 13.36
N PHE A 322 15.58 -29.72 12.70
CA PHE A 322 16.96 -29.48 13.10
C PHE A 322 17.20 -27.99 13.21
N ILE A 323 18.05 -27.57 14.14
CA ILE A 323 18.51 -26.20 14.32
C ILE A 323 20.02 -26.14 14.08
N GLN A 324 20.48 -25.08 13.44
CA GLN A 324 21.89 -24.81 13.22
C GLN A 324 22.20 -23.34 13.54
N ASP A 325 23.25 -23.10 14.32
CA ASP A 325 23.82 -21.77 14.52
C ASP A 325 24.58 -21.32 13.25
N LEU A 326 24.33 -20.10 12.79
CA LEU A 326 24.94 -19.53 11.58
C LEU A 326 26.12 -18.62 11.95
N ASP A 327 27.04 -19.15 12.75
CA ASP A 327 28.21 -18.43 13.30
C ASP A 327 27.82 -17.12 13.99
N SER A 328 26.77 -17.16 14.81
CA SER A 328 26.30 -15.98 15.52
C SER A 328 27.30 -15.54 16.62
N PRO A 329 27.56 -14.21 16.79
CA PRO A 329 28.52 -13.72 17.77
C PRO A 329 28.20 -14.09 19.23
N ASN A 330 26.91 -14.16 19.58
CA ASN A 330 26.46 -14.51 20.93
C ASN A 330 26.06 -15.98 21.08
N GLY A 331 26.07 -16.73 19.97
CA GLY A 331 25.74 -18.15 19.91
C GLY A 331 24.26 -18.46 20.10
N VAL A 332 23.90 -19.70 19.73
CA VAL A 332 22.57 -20.27 19.97
C VAL A 332 22.65 -21.28 21.11
N LYS A 333 21.62 -21.29 21.97
CA LYS A 333 21.43 -22.31 23.01
C LYS A 333 20.18 -23.13 22.73
N LEU A 334 20.31 -24.45 22.81
CA LEU A 334 19.20 -25.40 22.78
C LEU A 334 19.12 -26.08 24.14
N ASN A 335 17.96 -25.98 24.81
CA ASN A 335 17.74 -26.54 26.15
C ASN A 335 18.81 -26.14 27.19
N GLY A 336 19.38 -24.94 27.06
CA GLY A 336 20.43 -24.41 27.94
C GLY A 336 21.86 -24.65 27.46
N ASP A 337 22.07 -25.60 26.54
CA ASP A 337 23.40 -25.94 26.02
C ASP A 337 23.73 -25.18 24.75
N SER A 338 24.96 -24.67 24.67
CA SER A 338 25.45 -24.01 23.45
C SER A 338 25.58 -25.01 22.30
N ILE A 339 25.07 -24.64 21.12
CA ILE A 339 25.19 -25.42 19.88
C ILE A 339 26.17 -24.80 18.87
N ASN A 340 26.88 -23.76 19.27
CA ASN A 340 27.81 -23.05 18.40
C ASN A 340 28.92 -23.99 17.88
N GLY A 341 29.18 -24.00 16.57
CA GLY A 341 30.13 -24.90 15.92
C GLY A 341 29.74 -26.39 15.89
N LYS A 342 28.57 -26.80 16.39
CA LYS A 342 28.12 -28.22 16.37
C LYS A 342 27.45 -28.65 15.06
N GLY A 343 27.16 -27.71 14.16
CA GLY A 343 26.41 -27.98 12.93
C GLY A 343 24.91 -28.17 13.20
N LEU A 344 24.29 -29.09 12.46
CA LEU A 344 22.86 -29.42 12.61
C LEU A 344 22.60 -30.23 13.88
N VAL A 345 21.73 -29.73 14.74
CA VAL A 345 21.31 -30.36 16.01
C VAL A 345 19.81 -30.63 15.98
N SER A 346 19.38 -31.84 16.36
CA SER A 346 17.95 -32.20 16.37
C SER A 346 17.18 -31.47 17.46
N LEU A 347 15.97 -30.99 17.14
CA LEU A 347 15.06 -30.31 18.08
C LEU A 347 14.16 -31.28 18.89
N ASN A 348 14.18 -32.58 18.58
CA ASN A 348 13.32 -33.58 19.23
C ASN A 348 13.91 -34.19 20.52
N ASN A 349 15.01 -33.65 21.05
CA ASN A 349 15.74 -34.20 22.20
C ASN A 349 15.52 -33.43 23.50
#